data_AF-A0A1D2YT51-F1
#
_entry.id   AF-A0A1D2YT51-F1
#
_cell.length_a   1.000
_cell.length_b   1.000
_cell.length_c   1.000
_cell.angle_alpha   90.00
_cell.angle_beta   90.00
_cell.angle_gamma   90.00
#
_symmetry.space_group_name_H-M   'P 1'
#
loop_
_entity.id
_entity.type
_entity.pdbx_description
1 polymer ?
#
loop_
_entity_poly.entity_id
_entity_poly.type
_entity_poly.pdbx_seq_one_letter_code
_entity_poly.pdbx_strand_id
1 'polypeptide(L)'
;MGGFGRGFGGYYPGGYGIWYGGFSGILFLILIGVVVYLLIKRNKNVNYLTKQDVSYNNNALEVAKLRYVRGEISFDEYQQIVKTLK
;
A
#
# COMPACT_ATOMS: atom_id res chain seq x y z
N MET A 1 55.37 30.98 16.82
CA MET A 1 54.19 30.18 17.21
C MET A 1 52.99 31.10 17.29
N GLY A 2 51.89 30.78 16.60
CA GLY A 2 50.57 31.37 16.80
C GLY A 2 50.28 32.69 16.06
N GLY A 3 49.75 32.60 14.84
CA GLY A 3 49.19 33.73 14.11
C GLY A 3 47.79 34.11 14.62
N PHE A 4 47.56 35.42 14.76
CA PHE A 4 46.26 36.04 14.99
C PHE A 4 45.57 36.34 13.64
N GLY A 5 44.29 35.98 13.50
CA GLY A 5 43.42 36.39 12.38
C GLY A 5 42.19 35.50 12.30
N ARG A 6 41.05 35.90 12.88
CA ARG A 6 39.93 36.61 12.24
C ARG A 6 39.11 35.74 11.27
N GLY A 7 37.80 35.63 11.57
CA GLY A 7 36.71 35.16 10.70
C GLY A 7 36.44 33.66 10.87
N PHE A 8 35.32 33.16 11.39
CA PHE A 8 33.93 33.50 11.03
C PHE A 8 33.79 33.80 9.54
N GLY A 9 33.61 32.74 8.75
CA GLY A 9 33.16 32.84 7.37
C GLY A 9 34.19 32.42 6.33
N GLY A 10 33.94 31.26 5.72
CA GLY A 10 34.28 30.98 4.33
C GLY A 10 35.73 30.68 4.04
N TYR A 11 36.06 29.39 3.86
CA TYR A 11 36.95 28.93 2.79
C TYR A 11 36.85 27.39 2.68
N TYR A 12 35.73 26.92 2.10
CA TYR A 12 35.74 25.64 1.38
C TYR A 12 35.44 25.94 -0.08
N PRO A 13 36.42 25.81 -0.99
CA PRO A 13 36.20 25.97 -2.40
C PRO A 13 35.64 24.65 -2.95
N GLY A 14 34.39 24.68 -3.37
CA GLY A 14 33.84 23.67 -4.29
C GLY A 14 33.12 22.48 -3.66
N GLY A 15 31.80 22.45 -3.88
CA GLY A 15 31.07 21.22 -4.17
C GLY A 15 30.60 20.37 -2.99
N TYR A 16 29.28 20.33 -2.79
CA TYR A 16 28.55 19.16 -2.27
C TYR A 16 28.73 18.73 -0.80
N GLY A 17 29.34 19.53 0.09
CA GLY A 17 29.55 19.12 1.50
C GLY A 17 28.43 19.45 2.51
N ILE A 18 27.49 20.35 2.19
CA ILE A 18 26.61 20.99 3.21
C ILE A 18 25.26 20.27 3.44
N TRP A 19 24.89 19.27 2.64
CA TRP A 19 23.71 18.44 2.94
C TRP A 19 23.92 17.51 4.16
N TYR A 20 25.15 17.42 4.65
CA TYR A 20 25.59 16.51 5.71
C TYR A 20 26.03 17.25 6.98
N GLY A 21 25.20 18.15 7.50
CA GLY A 21 25.26 18.47 8.93
C GLY A 21 24.79 17.24 9.69
N GLY A 22 25.69 16.52 10.37
CA GLY A 22 25.52 15.11 10.80
C GLY A 22 24.27 14.71 11.59
N PHE A 23 23.42 15.66 12.00
CA PHE A 23 22.11 15.41 12.59
C PHE A 23 20.94 15.46 11.58
N SER A 24 20.96 16.37 10.61
CA SER A 24 19.86 16.53 9.64
C SER A 24 19.81 15.37 8.64
N GLY A 25 20.97 14.84 8.25
CA GLY A 25 21.04 13.68 7.36
C GLY A 25 20.48 12.40 7.99
N ILE A 26 20.76 12.17 9.29
CA ILE A 26 20.23 11.02 10.03
C ILE A 26 18.70 11.09 10.16
N LEU A 27 18.17 12.29 10.44
CA LEU A 27 16.72 12.51 10.52
C LEU A 27 16.05 12.28 9.17
N PHE A 28 16.69 12.67 8.08
CA PHE A 28 16.17 12.45 6.73
C PHE A 28 16.13 10.96 6.36
N LEU A 29 17.15 10.19 6.73
CA LEU A 29 17.15 8.73 6.54
C LEU A 29 16.05 8.03 7.34
N ILE A 30 15.82 8.45 8.59
CA ILE A 30 14.72 7.94 9.42
C ILE A 30 13.37 8.26 8.77
N LEU A 31 13.21 9.50 8.28
CA LEU A 31 11.99 9.94 7.61
C LEU A 31 11.69 9.12 6.35
N ILE A 32 12.71 8.85 5.52
CA ILE A 32 12.58 7.95 4.35
C ILE A 32 12.13 6.55 4.80
N GLY A 33 12.74 5.99 5.84
CA GLY A 33 12.38 4.67 6.38
C GLY A 33 10.91 4.60 6.83
N VAL A 34 10.42 5.64 7.51
CA VAL A 34 9.01 5.74 7.95
C VAL A 34 8.05 5.79 6.76
N VAL A 35 8.38 6.58 5.73
CA VAL A 35 7.56 6.69 4.51
C VAL A 35 7.47 5.33 3.80
N VAL A 36 8.59 4.63 3.63
CA VAL A 36 8.62 3.29 3.01
C VAL A 36 7.81 2.28 3.84
N TYR A 37 7.96 2.30 5.17
CA TYR A 37 7.19 1.43 6.06
C TYR A 37 5.68 1.67 5.94
N LEU A 38 5.25 2.93 5.88
CA LEU A 38 3.84 3.29 5.75
C LEU A 38 3.28 2.84 4.39
N LEU A 39 4.03 3.01 3.30
CA LEU A 39 3.64 2.51 1.98
C LEU A 39 3.49 0.99 1.95
N ILE A 40 4.43 0.24 2.53
CA ILE A 40 4.35 -1.23 2.62
C ILE A 40 3.17 -1.66 3.48
N LYS A 41 2.94 -1.01 4.64
CA LYS A 41 1.81 -1.30 5.52
C LYS A 41 0.47 -0.99 4.85
N ARG A 42 0.39 0.10 4.10
CA ARG A 42 -0.82 0.47 3.34
C ARG A 42 -1.07 -0.52 2.20
N ASN A 43 -0.01 -0.98 1.54
CA ASN A 43 -0.10 -1.98 0.48
C ASN A 43 -0.58 -3.35 0.99
N LYS A 44 -0.20 -3.76 2.21
CA LYS A 44 -0.74 -4.96 2.84
C LYS A 44 -2.25 -4.85 3.15
N ASN A 45 -2.74 -3.63 3.43
CA ASN A 45 -4.18 -3.38 3.64
C ASN A 45 -4.97 -3.16 2.35
N VAL A 46 -4.34 -2.87 1.20
CA VAL A 46 -5.07 -2.86 -0.10
C VAL A 46 -5.13 -4.23 -0.77
N ASN A 47 -4.42 -5.23 -0.25
CA ASN A 47 -4.61 -6.62 -0.65
C ASN A 47 -5.89 -7.26 -0.06
N TYR A 48 -6.71 -6.52 0.70
CA TYR A 48 -8.10 -6.92 0.97
C TYR A 48 -9.03 -6.74 -0.24
N LEU A 49 -8.51 -6.23 -1.38
CA LEU A 49 -9.21 -6.26 -2.66
C LEU A 49 -9.06 -7.59 -3.41
N THR A 50 -8.30 -8.56 -2.89
CA THR A 50 -8.45 -9.98 -3.26
C THR A 50 -9.57 -10.64 -2.45
N LYS A 51 -10.74 -9.98 -2.43
CA LYS A 51 -12.04 -10.62 -2.16
C LYS A 51 -12.94 -10.54 -3.38
N GLN A 52 -12.41 -10.22 -4.56
CA GLN A 52 -13.20 -10.22 -5.78
C GLN A 52 -13.65 -11.62 -6.19
N ASP A 53 -12.86 -12.67 -5.93
CA ASP A 53 -13.29 -14.05 -6.21
C ASP A 53 -14.43 -14.52 -5.28
N VAL A 54 -14.36 -14.18 -3.98
CA VAL A 54 -15.45 -14.51 -3.05
C VAL A 54 -16.70 -13.66 -3.32
N SER A 55 -16.53 -12.39 -3.69
CA SER A 55 -17.66 -11.52 -4.05
C SER A 55 -18.33 -11.97 -5.34
N TYR A 56 -17.59 -12.45 -6.34
CA TYR A 56 -18.17 -12.91 -7.59
C TYR A 56 -19.01 -14.19 -7.40
N ASN A 57 -18.51 -15.14 -6.62
CA ASN A 57 -19.24 -16.37 -6.29
C ASN A 57 -20.49 -16.08 -5.45
N ASN A 58 -20.39 -15.17 -4.47
CA ASN A 58 -21.55 -14.73 -3.70
C ASN A 58 -22.61 -14.05 -4.58
N ASN A 59 -22.18 -13.18 -5.52
CA ASN A 59 -23.08 -12.52 -6.45
C ASN A 59 -23.79 -13.53 -7.38
N ALA A 60 -23.08 -14.55 -7.87
CA ALA A 60 -23.66 -15.58 -8.73
C ALA A 60 -24.71 -16.43 -8.00
N LEU A 61 -24.45 -16.79 -6.73
CA LEU A 61 -25.41 -17.49 -5.87
C LEU A 61 -26.64 -16.63 -5.58
N GLU A 62 -26.47 -15.34 -5.30
CA GLU A 62 -27.57 -14.40 -5.07
C GLU A 62 -28.46 -14.25 -6.30
N VAL A 63 -27.87 -14.14 -7.50
CA VAL A 63 -28.61 -14.09 -8.76
C VAL A 63 -29.39 -15.38 -9.00
N ALA A 64 -28.78 -16.54 -8.76
CA ALA A 64 -29.47 -17.83 -8.90
C ALA A 64 -30.66 -17.95 -7.94
N LYS A 65 -30.49 -17.53 -6.67
CA LYS A 65 -31.56 -17.52 -5.66
C LYS A 65 -32.72 -16.62 -6.06
N LEU A 66 -32.44 -15.43 -6.59
CA LEU A 66 -33.48 -14.50 -7.04
C LEU A 66 -34.31 -15.08 -8.19
N ARG A 67 -33.66 -15.73 -9.17
CA ARG A 67 -34.35 -16.37 -10.30
C ARG A 67 -35.20 -17.55 -9.87
N TYR A 68 -34.74 -18.32 -8.88
CA TYR A 68 -35.52 -19.41 -8.29
C TYR A 68 -36.79 -18.90 -7.60
N VAL A 69 -36.69 -17.84 -6.78
CA VAL A 69 -37.86 -17.24 -6.10
C VAL A 69 -38.86 -16.64 -7.10
N ARG A 70 -38.37 -16.12 -8.23
CA ARG A 70 -39.22 -15.64 -9.32
C ARG A 70 -39.86 -16.76 -10.14
N GLY A 71 -39.44 -18.01 -9.94
CA GLY A 71 -39.90 -19.16 -10.73
C GLY A 71 -39.35 -19.19 -12.16
N GLU A 72 -38.29 -18.44 -12.45
CA GLU A 72 -37.61 -18.43 -13.76
C GLU A 72 -36.76 -19.70 -13.99
N ILE A 73 -36.35 -20.36 -12.90
CA ILE A 73 -35.59 -21.61 -12.91
C ILE A 73 -36.21 -22.62 -11.95
N SER A 74 -36.07 -23.90 -12.27
CA SER A 74 -36.50 -25.01 -11.41
C SER A 74 -35.54 -25.22 -10.23
N PHE A 75 -35.99 -25.96 -9.21
CA PHE A 75 -35.17 -26.32 -8.05
C PHE A 75 -33.92 -27.12 -8.46
N ASP A 76 -34.03 -27.98 -9.46
CA ASP A 76 -32.93 -28.81 -9.96
C ASP A 76 -31.83 -27.97 -10.63
N GLU A 77 -32.22 -26.97 -11.43
CA GLU A 77 -31.28 -26.03 -12.06
C GLU A 77 -30.58 -25.16 -11.01
N TYR A 78 -31.31 -24.69 -10.00
CA TYR A 78 -30.73 -23.97 -8.88
C TYR A 78 -29.70 -24.82 -8.13
N GLN A 79 -30.04 -26.08 -7.82
CA GLN A 79 -29.15 -27.04 -7.16
C GLN A 79 -27.85 -27.27 -7.95
N GLN A 80 -27.93 -27.38 -9.28
CA GLN A 80 -26.75 -27.54 -10.12
C GLN A 80 -25.83 -26.32 -10.04
N ILE A 81 -26.38 -25.10 -10.17
CA ILE A 81 -25.62 -23.86 -10.07
C ILE A 81 -24.92 -23.74 -8.70
N VAL A 82 -25.64 -24.04 -7.61
CA VAL A 82 -25.08 -24.01 -6.25
C VAL A 82 -23.94 -25.04 -6.08
N LYS A 83 -24.05 -26.22 -6.70
CA LYS A 83 -23.00 -27.24 -6.67
C LYS A 83 -21.77 -26.86 -7.50
N THR A 84 -21.95 -26.12 -8.58
CA THR A 84 -20.84 -25.66 -9.45
C THR A 84 -20.09 -24.46 -8.84
N LEU A 85 -20.77 -23.61 -8.08
CA LEU A 85 -20.20 -22.39 -7.47
C LEU A 85 -19.55 -22.62 -6.10
N LYS A 86 -19.72 -23.81 -5.52
CA LYS A 86 -19.22 -24.20 -4.20
C LYS A 86 -17.99 -25.08 -4.33
#